data_AF-A0A5C4RQP2-F1
#
_entry.id   AF-A0A5C4RQP2-F1
#
_cell.length_a   1.000
_cell.length_b   1.000
_cell.length_c   1.000
_cell.angle_alpha   90.00
_cell.angle_beta   90.00
_cell.angle_gamma   90.00
#
_symmetry.space_group_name_H-M   'P 1'
#
loop_
_entity.id
_entity.type
_entity.pdbx_description
1 polymer ?
#
loop_
_entity_poly.entity_id
_entity_poly.type
_entity_poly.pdbx_seq_one_letter_code
_entity_poly.pdbx_strand_id
1 'polypeptide(L)'
;MLVSGTVHAQEMKCPQVFMNASEKEVCANAQLLALDRAMGTAYRAAAPHVDKIERDHRAFKKDRKACKGDVTCLTALYEARIGVLALAVPAPVEAQPPEEIPVPFPMPERDTGAVPQPAAPAYLDSTAVEPAPQMAPAVSPVAPTTSSEPSKDGWGLLLVWGLLIVAAIAKLFSWVARFIRRCPKCTRWWGEEFDRDEQPRTRFMKVHDGHGVKNKRIQEVWRKSRLRCAGCGHEWFMTSTHRVW
;
A
#
# COMPACT_ATOMS: atom_id res chain seq x y z
N MET A 1 17.31 25.51 35.71
CA MET A 1 18.04 25.07 34.50
C MET A 1 17.07 24.25 33.67
N LEU A 2 16.54 24.82 32.58
CA LEU A 2 15.64 24.10 31.67
C LEU A 2 16.50 23.14 30.84
N VAL A 3 16.32 21.84 31.05
CA VAL A 3 16.98 20.80 30.27
C VAL A 3 16.36 20.83 28.87
N SER A 4 17.06 21.44 27.92
CA SER A 4 16.75 21.28 26.49
C SER A 4 17.03 19.83 26.11
N GLY A 5 16.06 18.97 26.33
CA GLY A 5 16.06 17.62 25.77
C GLY A 5 16.05 17.74 24.26
N THR A 6 17.16 17.41 23.61
CA THR A 6 17.19 17.17 22.17
C THR A 6 16.27 15.99 21.90
N VAL A 7 15.02 16.28 21.57
CA VAL A 7 14.10 15.28 21.02
C VAL A 7 14.77 14.79 19.75
N HIS A 8 15.41 13.62 19.84
CA HIS A 8 15.94 12.92 18.68
C HIS A 8 14.73 12.62 17.80
N ALA A 9 14.50 13.51 16.84
CA ALA A 9 13.58 13.37 15.74
C ALA A 9 13.74 11.93 15.25
N GLN A 10 12.75 11.07 15.48
CA GLN A 10 12.78 9.73 14.91
C GLN A 10 13.08 9.90 13.43
N GLU A 11 14.21 9.35 13.05
CA GLU A 11 14.88 9.55 11.78
C GLU A 11 14.04 8.86 10.71
N MET A 12 12.94 9.49 10.31
CA MET A 12 12.27 9.14 9.06
C MET A 12 13.32 9.40 7.99
N LYS A 13 14.01 8.32 7.58
CA LYS A 13 15.02 8.36 6.53
C LYS A 13 14.33 8.87 5.28
N CYS A 14 14.45 10.16 5.00
CA CYS A 14 14.00 10.77 3.75
C CYS A 14 14.87 10.20 2.62
N PRO A 15 14.39 9.21 1.86
CA PRO A 15 15.22 8.56 0.87
C PRO A 15 15.33 9.50 -0.33
N GLN A 16 16.49 10.11 -0.52
CA GLN A 16 16.66 11.23 -1.46
C GLN A 16 16.41 10.88 -2.94
N VAL A 17 16.42 9.60 -3.31
CA VAL A 17 16.54 9.16 -4.71
C VAL A 17 15.23 9.35 -5.51
N PHE A 18 14.06 9.41 -4.87
CA PHE A 18 12.77 9.45 -5.57
C PHE A 18 11.77 10.49 -5.04
N MET A 19 12.25 11.55 -4.38
CA MET A 19 11.41 12.61 -3.82
C MET A 19 11.19 13.74 -4.83
N ASN A 20 9.97 14.29 -4.87
CA ASN A 20 9.70 15.53 -5.59
C ASN A 20 10.29 16.75 -4.87
N ALA A 21 10.35 17.91 -5.54
CA ALA A 21 10.93 19.13 -4.97
C ALA A 21 10.33 19.52 -3.61
N SER A 22 8.99 19.47 -3.47
CA SER A 22 8.32 19.76 -2.20
C SER A 22 8.68 18.79 -1.09
N GLU A 23 8.79 17.49 -1.40
CA GLU A 23 9.18 16.46 -0.42
C GLU A 23 10.64 16.62 0.02
N LYS A 24 11.53 16.98 -0.91
CA LYS A 24 12.92 17.31 -0.57
C LYS A 24 12.98 18.50 0.38
N GLU A 25 12.19 19.54 0.12
CA GLU A 25 12.15 20.74 0.96
C GLU A 25 11.60 20.42 2.36
N VAL A 26 10.48 19.68 2.46
CA VAL A 26 9.91 19.27 3.75
C VAL A 26 10.93 18.45 4.57
N CYS A 27 11.73 17.62 3.91
CA CYS A 27 12.78 16.85 4.58
C CYS A 27 14.02 17.66 4.96
N ALA A 28 14.37 18.70 4.19
CA ALA A 28 15.50 19.56 4.46
C ALA A 28 15.21 20.62 5.54
N ASN A 29 13.94 21.01 5.70
CA ASN A 29 13.51 22.08 6.61
C ASN A 29 12.84 21.51 7.87
N ALA A 30 13.44 21.75 9.04
CA ALA A 30 12.96 21.22 10.32
C ALA A 30 11.55 21.73 10.72
N GLN A 31 11.21 22.98 10.37
CA GLN A 31 9.89 23.56 10.64
C GLN A 31 8.81 22.87 9.80
N LEU A 32 9.05 22.69 8.50
CA LEU A 32 8.13 21.97 7.62
C LEU A 32 7.98 20.50 8.03
N LEU A 33 9.05 19.85 8.48
CA LEU A 33 8.98 18.49 9.01
C LEU A 33 8.12 18.40 10.28
N ALA A 34 8.19 19.40 11.16
CA ALA A 34 7.32 19.49 12.33
C ALA A 34 5.85 19.65 11.94
N LEU A 35 5.56 20.49 10.95
CA LEU A 35 4.21 20.65 10.38
C LEU A 35 3.69 19.37 9.73
N ASP A 36 4.53 18.62 9.01
CA ASP A 36 4.14 17.33 8.41
C ASP A 36 3.75 16.30 9.48
N ARG A 37 4.50 16.24 10.58
CA ARG A 37 4.18 15.39 11.75
C ARG A 37 2.87 15.83 12.43
N ALA A 38 2.68 17.13 12.63
CA ALA A 38 1.46 17.67 13.21
C ALA A 38 0.24 17.34 12.34
N MET A 39 0.34 17.55 11.02
CA MET A 39 -0.69 17.19 10.04
C MET A 39 -0.98 15.68 10.05
N GLY A 40 0.05 14.83 10.07
CA GLY A 40 -0.13 13.38 10.16
C GLY A 40 -0.85 12.94 11.45
N THR A 41 -0.62 13.65 12.56
CA THR A 41 -1.32 13.41 13.83
C THR A 41 -2.78 13.86 13.76
N ALA A 42 -3.04 15.08 13.29
CA ALA A 42 -4.39 15.60 13.08
C ALA A 42 -5.20 14.73 12.11
N TYR A 43 -4.57 14.23 11.04
CA TYR A 43 -5.21 13.34 10.08
C TYR A 43 -5.65 12.03 10.74
N ARG A 44 -4.79 11.39 11.55
CA ARG A 44 -5.15 10.15 12.26
C ARG A 44 -6.31 10.37 13.24
N ALA A 45 -6.33 11.51 13.92
CA ALA A 45 -7.41 11.87 14.83
C ALA A 45 -8.73 12.15 14.09
N ALA A 46 -8.70 12.82 12.93
CA ALA A 46 -9.89 13.14 12.15
C ALA A 46 -10.43 11.96 11.31
N ALA A 47 -9.56 11.00 10.96
CA ALA A 47 -9.91 9.87 10.08
C ALA A 47 -11.18 9.08 10.49
N PRO A 48 -11.43 8.77 11.77
CA PRO A 48 -12.66 8.08 12.15
C PRO A 48 -13.94 8.95 12.11
N HIS A 49 -13.82 10.28 12.02
CA HIS A 49 -14.94 11.21 12.11
C HIS A 49 -15.37 11.80 10.77
N VAL A 50 -14.53 11.70 9.74
CA VAL A 50 -14.75 12.36 8.45
C VAL A 50 -14.86 11.34 7.33
N ASP A 51 -16.05 11.24 6.75
CA ASP A 51 -16.25 10.49 5.51
C ASP A 51 -15.40 11.06 4.38
N LYS A 52 -14.82 10.18 3.55
CA LYS A 52 -14.02 10.54 2.36
C LYS A 52 -12.70 11.27 2.65
N ILE A 53 -12.21 11.28 3.90
CA ILE A 53 -10.93 11.92 4.27
C ILE A 53 -9.73 11.50 3.39
N GLU A 54 -9.73 10.26 2.89
CA GLU A 54 -8.69 9.77 1.98
C GLU A 54 -8.66 10.52 0.63
N ARG A 55 -9.84 10.90 0.12
CA ARG A 55 -9.95 11.65 -1.15
C ARG A 55 -9.34 13.03 -0.98
N ASP A 56 -9.66 13.69 0.13
CA ASP A 56 -9.14 15.02 0.44
C ASP A 56 -7.63 14.97 0.70
N HIS A 57 -7.14 13.90 1.33
CA HIS A 57 -5.71 13.72 1.51
C HIS A 57 -4.97 13.50 0.18
N ARG A 58 -5.59 12.84 -0.81
CA ARG A 58 -5.03 12.76 -2.18
C ARG A 58 -4.98 14.14 -2.85
N ALA A 59 -6.01 14.97 -2.67
CA ALA A 59 -6.01 16.35 -3.17
C ALA A 59 -4.90 17.18 -2.52
N PHE A 60 -4.77 17.12 -1.18
CA PHE A 60 -3.68 17.78 -0.45
C PHE A 60 -2.29 17.39 -0.97
N LYS A 61 -2.04 16.10 -1.26
CA LYS A 61 -0.75 15.67 -1.85
C LYS A 61 -0.50 16.29 -3.22
N LYS A 62 -1.54 16.52 -4.02
CA LYS A 62 -1.43 17.18 -5.32
C LYS A 62 -1.09 18.66 -5.13
N ASP A 63 -1.78 19.35 -4.22
CA ASP A 63 -1.55 20.77 -3.93
C ASP A 63 -0.15 21.00 -3.35
N ARG A 64 0.31 20.11 -2.47
CA ARG A 64 1.69 20.13 -1.94
C ARG A 64 2.74 20.05 -3.05
N LYS A 65 2.52 19.20 -4.05
CA LYS A 65 3.41 19.11 -5.22
C LYS A 65 3.39 20.39 -6.06
N ALA A 66 2.27 21.10 -6.12
CA ALA A 66 2.14 22.35 -6.87
C ALA A 66 2.99 23.49 -6.28
N CYS A 67 3.31 23.46 -4.98
CA CYS A 67 4.23 24.42 -4.34
C CYS A 67 5.68 24.31 -4.83
N LYS A 68 6.09 23.22 -5.50
CA LYS A 68 7.45 23.03 -6.08
C LYS A 68 8.62 23.28 -5.10
N GLY A 69 8.44 23.09 -3.80
CA GLY A 69 9.48 23.36 -2.79
C GLY A 69 9.52 24.80 -2.27
N ASP A 70 8.55 25.65 -2.60
CA ASP A 70 8.44 26.97 -1.96
C ASP A 70 8.03 26.83 -0.48
N VAL A 71 8.89 27.28 0.43
CA VAL A 71 8.72 27.12 1.89
C VAL A 71 7.47 27.85 2.39
N THR A 72 7.19 29.05 1.88
CA THR A 72 6.05 29.86 2.29
C THR A 72 4.73 29.22 1.86
N CYS A 73 4.63 28.76 0.62
CA CYS A 73 3.50 28.01 0.08
C CYS A 73 3.25 26.73 0.87
N LEU A 74 4.30 25.95 1.14
CA LEU A 74 4.20 24.72 1.91
C LEU A 74 3.71 24.99 3.33
N THR A 75 4.28 25.99 4.02
CA THR A 75 3.89 26.37 5.38
C THR A 75 2.41 26.71 5.45
N ALA A 76 1.95 27.63 4.60
CA ALA A 76 0.55 28.03 4.53
C ALA A 76 -0.38 26.84 4.22
N LEU A 77 0.02 25.96 3.30
CA LEU A 77 -0.75 24.77 2.93
C LEU A 77 -0.88 23.78 4.10
N TYR A 78 0.20 23.55 4.85
CA TYR A 78 0.19 22.67 6.02
C TYR A 78 -0.66 23.25 7.14
N GLU A 79 -0.48 24.52 7.49
CA GLU A 79 -1.24 25.20 8.55
C GLU A 79 -2.75 25.21 8.23
N ALA A 80 -3.13 25.58 7.00
CA ALA A 80 -4.52 25.53 6.57
C ALA A 80 -5.11 24.12 6.68
N ARG A 81 -4.37 23.09 6.25
CA ARG A 81 -4.84 21.71 6.32
C ARG A 81 -4.97 21.20 7.76
N ILE A 82 -4.02 21.53 8.64
CA ILE A 82 -4.07 21.20 10.06
C ILE A 82 -5.31 21.84 10.70
N GLY A 83 -5.59 23.11 10.41
CA GLY A 83 -6.79 23.80 10.91
C GLY A 83 -8.08 23.11 10.50
N VAL A 84 -8.21 22.74 9.22
CA VAL A 84 -9.39 22.01 8.71
C VAL A 84 -9.55 20.65 9.42
N LEU A 85 -8.46 19.91 9.62
CA LEU A 85 -8.50 18.61 10.29
C LEU A 85 -8.82 18.74 11.79
N ALA A 86 -8.30 19.76 12.46
CA ALA A 86 -8.56 20.00 13.88
C ALA A 86 -10.04 20.30 14.16
N LEU A 87 -10.70 21.05 13.28
CA LEU A 87 -12.14 21.33 13.38
C LEU A 87 -13.02 20.09 13.16
N ALA A 88 -12.48 19.06 12.49
CA ALA A 88 -13.19 17.82 12.20
C ALA A 88 -13.11 16.80 13.35
N VAL A 89 -12.19 16.99 14.29
CA VAL A 89 -12.12 16.17 15.50
C VAL A 89 -13.10 16.77 16.51
N PRO A 90 -14.10 16.03 16.99
CA PRO A 90 -14.94 16.54 18.07
C PRO A 90 -14.04 16.93 19.23
N ALA A 91 -14.31 18.08 19.85
CA ALA A 91 -13.57 18.50 21.04
C ALA A 91 -13.49 17.29 21.99
N PRO A 92 -12.31 16.98 22.56
CA PRO A 92 -12.21 15.93 23.56
C PRO A 92 -13.35 16.19 24.52
N VAL A 93 -14.27 15.25 24.66
CA VAL A 93 -15.31 15.34 25.69
C VAL A 93 -14.49 15.46 26.95
N GLU A 94 -14.42 16.69 27.48
CA GLU A 94 -13.56 17.04 28.58
C GLU A 94 -13.91 16.03 29.65
N ALA A 95 -12.98 15.08 29.85
CA ALA A 95 -13.30 13.86 30.57
C ALA A 95 -13.86 14.35 31.89
N GLN A 96 -15.16 14.12 32.11
CA GLN A 96 -15.79 14.56 33.34
C GLN A 96 -14.87 14.04 34.44
N PRO A 97 -14.34 14.94 35.31
CA PRO A 97 -13.36 14.56 36.31
C PRO A 97 -13.88 13.28 36.94
N PRO A 98 -13.10 12.19 36.88
CA PRO A 98 -13.58 10.83 37.06
C PRO A 98 -14.51 10.87 38.25
N GLU A 99 -15.83 10.76 37.98
CA GLU A 99 -16.82 10.80 39.03
C GLU A 99 -16.34 9.76 40.02
N GLU A 100 -15.99 10.19 41.24
CA GLU A 100 -15.28 9.36 42.22
C GLU A 100 -16.08 8.09 42.38
N ILE A 101 -15.71 7.04 41.65
CA ILE A 101 -16.33 5.73 41.78
C ILE A 101 -15.95 5.35 43.20
N PRO A 102 -16.92 5.20 44.12
CA PRO A 102 -16.63 4.84 45.50
C PRO A 102 -15.80 3.56 45.43
N VAL A 103 -14.52 3.67 45.78
CA VAL A 103 -13.58 2.55 45.72
C VAL A 103 -14.19 1.45 46.58
N PRO A 104 -14.62 0.31 46.00
CA PRO A 104 -15.00 -0.82 46.81
C PRO A 104 -13.74 -1.26 47.54
N PHE A 105 -13.90 -1.46 48.85
CA PHE A 105 -12.95 -1.93 49.85
C PHE A 105 -11.64 -2.58 49.37
N PRO A 106 -10.52 -2.38 50.11
CA PRO A 106 -9.22 -2.92 49.78
C PRO A 106 -9.30 -4.42 49.50
N MET A 107 -9.04 -4.80 48.25
CA MET A 107 -8.83 -6.21 47.92
C MET A 107 -7.50 -6.67 48.53
N PRO A 108 -7.46 -7.87 49.13
CA PRO A 108 -6.23 -8.42 49.68
C PRO A 108 -5.17 -8.56 48.59
N GLU A 109 -3.93 -8.20 48.95
CA GLU A 109 -2.71 -8.37 48.17
C GLU A 109 -2.68 -9.73 47.49
N ARG A 110 -2.78 -9.72 46.16
CA ARG A 110 -2.69 -10.94 45.36
C ARG A 110 -1.22 -11.12 45.02
N ASP A 111 -0.60 -12.09 45.69
CA ASP A 111 0.77 -12.54 45.42
C ASP A 111 0.98 -12.75 43.92
N THR A 112 2.01 -12.09 43.40
CA THR A 112 2.44 -12.14 42.00
C THR A 112 3.17 -13.45 41.74
N GLY A 113 2.42 -14.55 41.74
CA GLY A 113 2.88 -15.83 41.19
C GLY A 113 3.04 -15.72 39.68
N ALA A 114 4.24 -16.02 39.18
CA ALA A 114 4.61 -15.99 37.77
C ALA A 114 3.57 -16.67 36.87
N VAL A 115 2.95 -15.89 35.98
CA VAL A 115 2.01 -16.41 34.97
C VAL A 115 2.83 -17.14 33.89
N PRO A 116 2.62 -18.45 33.68
CA PRO A 116 3.30 -19.19 32.63
C PRO A 116 2.82 -18.71 31.25
N GLN A 117 3.78 -18.51 30.36
CA GLN A 117 3.55 -18.10 28.98
C GLN A 117 2.84 -19.24 28.20
N PRO A 118 1.65 -19.01 27.62
CA PRO A 118 0.93 -20.07 26.91
C PRO A 118 1.65 -20.44 25.61
N ALA A 119 1.82 -21.74 25.40
CA ALA A 119 2.41 -22.33 24.19
C ALA A 119 1.53 -22.07 22.95
N ALA A 120 2.20 -21.82 21.83
CA ALA A 120 1.57 -21.53 20.54
C ALA A 120 0.67 -22.69 20.06
N PRO A 121 -0.53 -22.41 19.53
CA PRO A 121 -1.42 -23.46 19.02
C PRO A 121 -0.89 -24.04 17.70
N ALA A 122 -0.83 -25.37 17.64
CA ALA A 122 -0.59 -26.14 16.42
C ALA A 122 -1.80 -26.01 15.47
N TYR A 123 -1.53 -25.54 14.25
CA TYR A 123 -2.53 -25.41 13.20
C TYR A 123 -2.74 -26.78 12.53
N LEU A 124 -3.98 -27.27 12.54
CA LEU A 124 -4.38 -28.50 11.84
C LEU A 124 -4.56 -28.23 10.35
N ASP A 125 -3.89 -29.06 9.56
CA ASP A 125 -4.01 -29.17 8.11
C ASP A 125 -5.37 -29.80 7.74
N SER A 126 -6.07 -29.22 6.77
CA SER A 126 -7.34 -29.73 6.25
C SER A 126 -7.38 -29.56 4.75
N THR A 127 -6.85 -30.57 4.07
CA THR A 127 -6.98 -30.77 2.63
C THR A 127 -8.22 -31.61 2.35
N ALA A 128 -9.28 -30.98 1.85
CA ALA A 128 -10.36 -31.65 1.13
C ALA A 128 -10.59 -30.87 -0.18
N VAL A 129 -10.10 -31.44 -1.28
CA VAL A 129 -10.25 -30.92 -2.64
C VAL A 129 -11.48 -31.56 -3.27
N GLU A 130 -12.46 -30.74 -3.62
CA GLU A 130 -13.65 -31.13 -4.40
C GLU A 130 -13.43 -30.72 -5.88
N PRO A 131 -13.77 -31.57 -6.87
CA PRO A 131 -13.51 -31.29 -8.29
C PRO A 131 -14.56 -30.35 -8.92
N ALA A 132 -14.07 -29.46 -9.79
CA ALA A 132 -14.85 -28.44 -10.49
C ALA A 132 -15.67 -28.97 -11.69
N PRO A 133 -16.83 -28.38 -12.00
CA PRO A 133 -17.59 -28.68 -13.22
C PRO A 133 -17.11 -27.84 -14.43
N GLN A 134 -17.16 -28.47 -15.60
CA GLN A 134 -16.90 -27.89 -16.92
C GLN A 134 -18.07 -27.01 -17.37
N MET A 135 -17.80 -25.83 -17.95
CA MET A 135 -18.79 -25.06 -18.71
C MET A 135 -18.22 -24.52 -20.02
N ALA A 136 -19.06 -24.63 -21.05
CA ALA A 136 -18.85 -24.40 -22.48
C ALA A 136 -18.80 -22.90 -22.89
N PRO A 137 -18.34 -22.58 -24.12
CA PRO A 137 -18.33 -21.22 -24.66
C PRO A 137 -19.68 -20.81 -25.27
N ALA A 138 -20.12 -19.58 -24.98
CA ALA A 138 -21.33 -18.98 -25.57
C ALA A 138 -21.01 -17.70 -26.37
N VAL A 139 -21.10 -17.85 -27.68
CA VAL A 139 -21.63 -17.00 -28.77
C VAL A 139 -21.68 -15.46 -28.60
N SER A 140 -21.01 -14.79 -29.54
CA SER A 140 -21.04 -13.35 -29.84
C SER A 140 -22.36 -12.85 -30.46
N PRO A 141 -22.68 -11.55 -30.30
CA PRO A 141 -23.56 -10.84 -31.22
C PRO A 141 -22.79 -9.98 -32.25
N VAL A 142 -23.27 -10.07 -33.47
CA VAL A 142 -22.85 -9.40 -34.71
C VAL A 142 -23.37 -7.95 -34.74
N ALA A 143 -22.53 -7.02 -35.20
CA ALA A 143 -22.91 -5.63 -35.50
C ALA A 143 -22.41 -5.25 -36.92
N PRO A 144 -23.05 -4.28 -37.59
CA PRO A 144 -23.05 -4.16 -39.05
C PRO A 144 -21.78 -3.56 -39.64
N THR A 145 -21.35 -4.18 -40.72
CA THR A 145 -20.16 -3.86 -41.53
C THR A 145 -20.45 -2.69 -42.46
N THR A 146 -19.79 -1.55 -42.25
CA THR A 146 -19.63 -0.51 -43.27
C THR A 146 -18.42 -0.85 -44.13
N SER A 147 -18.69 -1.15 -45.41
CA SER A 147 -17.71 -1.53 -46.42
C SER A 147 -17.00 -0.28 -46.96
N SER A 148 -15.81 0.01 -46.43
CA SER A 148 -14.79 0.77 -47.14
C SER A 148 -13.78 -0.22 -47.71
N GLU A 149 -13.69 -0.36 -49.03
CA GLU A 149 -12.70 -1.24 -49.68
C GLU A 149 -11.28 -0.81 -49.28
N PRO A 150 -10.55 -1.65 -48.52
CA PRO A 150 -9.16 -1.35 -48.18
C PRO A 150 -8.29 -1.65 -49.40
N SER A 151 -7.59 -0.63 -49.89
CA SER A 151 -6.46 -0.77 -50.81
C SER A 151 -5.53 -1.89 -50.31
N LYS A 152 -5.32 -2.90 -51.16
CA LYS A 152 -4.60 -4.15 -50.87
C LYS A 152 -3.10 -3.96 -50.59
N ASP A 153 -2.57 -2.76 -50.78
CA ASP A 153 -1.12 -2.52 -50.79
C ASP A 153 -0.54 -2.12 -49.41
N GLY A 154 -1.40 -1.94 -48.39
CA GLY A 154 -0.99 -1.49 -47.05
C GLY A 154 -0.75 -2.59 -46.00
N TRP A 155 -1.21 -3.82 -46.24
CA TRP A 155 -1.22 -4.88 -45.22
C TRP A 155 0.17 -5.43 -44.87
N GLY A 156 1.07 -5.48 -45.87
CA GLY A 156 2.44 -5.95 -45.64
C GLY A 156 3.20 -5.09 -44.64
N LEU A 157 3.02 -3.77 -44.70
CA LEU A 157 3.70 -2.84 -43.82
C LEU A 157 3.19 -2.96 -42.37
N LEU A 158 1.89 -3.12 -42.17
CA LEU A 158 1.29 -3.28 -40.84
C LEU A 158 1.75 -4.56 -40.12
N LEU A 159 1.91 -5.67 -40.85
CA LEU A 159 2.42 -6.92 -40.28
C LEU A 159 3.87 -6.80 -39.81
N VAL A 160 4.72 -6.12 -40.59
CA VAL A 160 6.13 -5.89 -40.22
C VAL A 160 6.22 -5.00 -38.98
N TRP A 161 5.47 -3.90 -38.92
CA TRP A 161 5.42 -3.06 -37.72
C TRP A 161 4.87 -3.79 -36.50
N GLY A 162 3.83 -4.61 -36.68
CA GLY A 162 3.28 -5.46 -35.62
C GLY A 162 4.33 -6.39 -35.02
N LEU A 163 5.12 -7.08 -35.85
CA LEU A 163 6.18 -7.97 -35.39
C LEU A 163 7.31 -7.22 -34.68
N LEU A 164 7.71 -6.04 -35.17
CA LEU A 164 8.73 -5.21 -34.52
C LEU A 164 8.27 -4.72 -33.15
N ILE A 165 7.01 -4.30 -33.01
CA ILE A 165 6.44 -3.87 -31.73
C ILE A 165 6.42 -5.04 -30.74
N VAL A 166 5.97 -6.23 -31.16
CA VAL A 166 5.96 -7.43 -30.30
C VAL A 166 7.38 -7.80 -29.86
N ALA A 167 8.35 -7.76 -30.76
CA ALA A 167 9.75 -8.03 -30.43
C ALA A 167 10.33 -7.00 -29.46
N ALA A 168 10.02 -5.71 -29.63
CA ALA A 168 10.44 -4.65 -28.73
C ALA A 168 9.85 -4.82 -27.32
N ILE A 169 8.55 -5.16 -27.23
CA ILE A 169 7.88 -5.44 -25.95
C ILE A 169 8.51 -6.67 -25.27
N ALA A 170 8.78 -7.76 -26.01
CA ALA A 170 9.43 -8.94 -25.46
C ALA A 170 10.84 -8.65 -24.92
N LYS A 171 11.63 -7.84 -25.65
CA LYS A 171 12.95 -7.39 -25.19
C LYS A 171 12.86 -6.51 -23.96
N LEU A 172 11.91 -5.57 -23.91
CA LEU A 172 11.66 -4.74 -22.75
C LEU A 172 11.25 -5.57 -21.54
N PHE A 173 10.35 -6.55 -21.70
CA PHE A 173 9.92 -7.43 -20.62
C PHE A 173 11.07 -8.30 -20.10
N SER A 174 11.90 -8.83 -21.00
CA SER A 174 13.11 -9.57 -20.63
C SER A 174 14.11 -8.69 -19.86
N TRP A 175 14.27 -7.42 -20.26
CA TRP A 175 15.10 -6.44 -19.56
C TRP A 175 14.55 -6.04 -18.19
N VAL A 176 13.24 -5.82 -18.06
CA VAL A 176 12.58 -5.49 -16.79
C VAL A 176 12.60 -6.68 -15.82
N ALA A 177 12.25 -7.89 -16.29
CA ALA A 177 12.34 -9.11 -15.48
C ALA A 177 13.76 -9.36 -14.98
N ARG A 178 14.74 -8.96 -15.80
CA ARG A 178 16.14 -8.91 -15.43
C ARG A 178 16.37 -7.93 -14.27
N PHE A 179 15.94 -6.68 -14.36
CA PHE A 179 16.16 -5.70 -13.28
C PHE A 179 15.52 -6.07 -11.94
N ILE A 180 14.37 -6.75 -11.94
CA ILE A 180 13.63 -7.10 -10.71
C ILE A 180 14.34 -8.20 -9.89
N ARG A 181 15.24 -8.99 -10.49
CA ARG A 181 15.93 -10.11 -9.81
C ARG A 181 17.34 -9.78 -9.30
N ARG A 182 17.75 -8.50 -9.30
CA ARG A 182 19.07 -8.11 -8.78
C ARG A 182 19.03 -7.95 -7.27
N CYS A 183 20.07 -8.47 -6.61
CA CYS A 183 20.28 -8.15 -5.20
C CYS A 183 20.49 -6.64 -5.03
N PRO A 184 19.76 -5.96 -4.13
CA PRO A 184 19.87 -4.51 -3.94
C PRO A 184 21.25 -4.09 -3.39
N LYS A 185 21.98 -4.99 -2.75
CA LYS A 185 23.28 -4.69 -2.13
C LYS A 185 24.47 -4.90 -3.08
N CYS A 186 24.52 -6.03 -3.79
CA CYS A 186 25.68 -6.39 -4.61
C CYS A 186 25.42 -6.35 -6.11
N THR A 187 24.18 -6.07 -6.56
CA THR A 187 23.74 -6.04 -7.97
C THR A 187 23.98 -7.32 -8.78
N ARG A 188 24.51 -8.38 -8.16
CA ARG A 188 24.66 -9.69 -8.79
C ARG A 188 23.31 -10.36 -8.97
N TRP A 189 23.24 -11.12 -10.04
CA TRP A 189 22.18 -12.07 -10.33
C TRP A 189 22.27 -13.21 -9.31
N TRP A 190 21.21 -14.01 -9.17
CA TRP A 190 21.12 -15.18 -8.29
C TRP A 190 20.68 -14.86 -6.85
N GLY A 191 19.36 -14.87 -6.66
CA GLY A 191 18.74 -15.12 -5.36
C GLY A 191 18.17 -16.54 -5.36
N GLU A 192 18.57 -17.37 -4.41
CA GLU A 192 17.91 -18.65 -4.15
C GLU A 192 16.66 -18.40 -3.31
N GLU A 193 15.55 -18.99 -3.71
CA GLU A 193 14.33 -19.01 -2.90
C GLU A 193 14.51 -20.09 -1.83
N PHE A 194 14.57 -19.67 -0.57
CA PHE A 194 14.83 -20.60 0.54
C PHE A 194 13.61 -20.79 1.45
N ASP A 195 12.63 -19.88 1.39
CA ASP A 195 11.42 -19.97 2.21
C ASP A 195 10.25 -19.31 1.48
N ARG A 196 9.09 -19.98 1.53
CA ARG A 196 7.89 -19.60 0.77
C ARG A 196 6.69 -19.67 1.70
N ASP A 197 6.25 -18.49 2.12
CA ASP A 197 5.01 -18.33 2.89
C ASP A 197 3.85 -18.06 1.93
N GLU A 198 2.86 -18.96 1.93
CA GLU A 198 1.58 -18.73 1.26
C GLU A 198 0.54 -18.31 2.30
N GLN A 199 0.03 -17.09 2.17
CA GLN A 199 -1.06 -16.61 3.02
C GLN A 199 -2.34 -16.47 2.18
N PRO A 200 -3.36 -17.30 2.43
CA PRO A 200 -4.66 -17.11 1.78
C PRO A 200 -5.31 -15.84 2.34
N ARG A 201 -5.71 -14.94 1.44
CA ARG A 201 -6.43 -13.72 1.80
C ARG A 201 -7.76 -13.70 1.05
N THR A 202 -8.84 -13.79 1.80
CA THR A 202 -10.18 -13.58 1.25
C THR A 202 -10.47 -12.09 1.19
N ARG A 203 -10.80 -11.58 0.01
CA ARG A 203 -11.28 -10.20 -0.17
C ARG A 203 -12.65 -10.22 -0.82
N PHE A 204 -13.57 -9.42 -0.30
CA PHE A 204 -14.84 -9.15 -0.95
C PHE A 204 -14.65 -7.97 -1.90
N MET A 205 -14.97 -8.16 -3.18
CA MET A 205 -14.98 -7.09 -4.17
C MET A 205 -16.39 -6.90 -4.72
N LYS A 206 -16.80 -5.64 -4.86
CA LYS A 206 -18.02 -5.27 -5.58
C LYS A 206 -17.74 -5.40 -7.07
N VAL A 207 -18.46 -6.30 -7.73
CA VAL A 207 -18.41 -6.48 -9.19
C VAL A 207 -19.71 -5.93 -9.75
N HIS A 208 -19.58 -5.06 -10.75
CA HIS A 208 -20.70 -4.63 -11.56
C HIS A 208 -20.89 -5.66 -12.68
N ASP A 209 -21.95 -6.45 -12.61
CA ASP A 209 -22.49 -7.08 -13.81
C ASP A 209 -23.59 -6.15 -14.35
N GLY A 210 -23.92 -6.19 -15.65
CA GLY A 210 -24.91 -5.28 -16.25
C GLY A 210 -26.31 -5.28 -15.60
N HIS A 211 -26.52 -6.08 -14.55
CA HIS A 211 -27.73 -6.22 -13.75
C HIS A 211 -27.62 -5.63 -12.33
N GLY A 212 -26.48 -5.05 -11.94
CA GLY A 212 -26.33 -4.38 -10.65
C GLY A 212 -24.95 -4.57 -10.00
N VAL A 213 -24.90 -4.38 -8.68
CA VAL A 213 -23.67 -4.54 -7.88
C VAL A 213 -23.77 -5.80 -7.05
N LYS A 214 -22.92 -6.79 -7.32
CA LYS A 214 -22.83 -8.01 -6.52
C LYS A 214 -21.52 -8.06 -5.75
N ASN A 215 -21.58 -8.50 -4.49
CA ASN A 215 -20.36 -8.78 -3.71
C ASN A 215 -19.83 -10.16 -4.12
N LYS A 216 -18.72 -10.21 -4.87
CA LYS A 216 -18.04 -11.45 -5.18
C LYS A 216 -16.93 -11.68 -4.16
N ARG A 217 -16.92 -12.87 -3.53
CA ARG A 217 -15.78 -13.32 -2.73
C ARG A 217 -14.68 -13.72 -3.69
N ILE A 218 -13.52 -13.07 -3.60
CA ILE A 218 -12.32 -13.44 -4.36
C ILE A 218 -11.31 -13.99 -3.37
N GLN A 219 -10.78 -15.18 -3.65
CA GLN A 219 -9.64 -15.72 -2.94
C GLN A 219 -8.36 -15.23 -3.63
N GLU A 220 -7.59 -14.41 -2.93
CA GLU A 220 -6.26 -14.01 -3.36
C GLU A 220 -5.25 -14.80 -2.55
N VAL A 221 -4.30 -15.47 -3.22
CA VAL A 221 -3.17 -16.10 -2.53
C VAL A 221 -2.00 -15.14 -2.62
N TRP A 222 -1.59 -14.62 -1.46
CA TRP A 222 -0.39 -13.81 -1.34
C TRP A 222 0.78 -14.75 -1.11
N ARG A 223 1.74 -14.74 -2.04
CA ARG A 223 2.99 -15.48 -1.91
C ARG A 223 4.07 -14.50 -1.48
N LYS A 224 4.69 -14.78 -0.35
CA LYS A 224 5.86 -14.05 0.12
C LYS A 224 7.05 -15.00 0.04
N SER A 225 7.89 -14.78 -0.97
CA SER A 225 9.12 -15.55 -1.16
C SER A 225 10.27 -14.80 -0.49
N ARG A 226 11.01 -15.48 0.39
CA ARG A 226 12.31 -15.01 0.87
C ARG A 226 13.39 -15.42 -0.13
N LEU A 227 14.12 -14.43 -0.61
CA LEU A 227 15.22 -14.58 -1.53
C LEU A 227 16.52 -14.28 -0.80
N ARG A 228 17.53 -15.14 -0.97
CA ARG A 228 18.88 -14.94 -0.43
C ARG A 228 19.89 -14.88 -1.56
N CYS A 229 20.71 -13.83 -1.61
CA CYS A 229 21.73 -13.70 -2.65
C CYS A 229 22.86 -14.71 -2.41
N ALA A 230 23.12 -15.58 -3.38
CA ALA A 230 24.21 -16.57 -3.27
C ALA A 230 25.60 -15.91 -3.11
N GLY A 231 25.79 -14.71 -3.68
CA GLY A 231 27.08 -14.02 -3.65
C GLY A 231 27.36 -13.22 -2.38
N CYS A 232 26.34 -12.66 -1.71
CA CYS A 232 26.56 -11.76 -0.55
C CYS A 232 25.73 -12.12 0.68
N GLY A 233 24.89 -13.15 0.61
CA GLY A 233 24.02 -13.58 1.70
C GLY A 233 22.90 -12.61 2.07
N HIS A 234 22.74 -11.49 1.35
CA HIS A 234 21.68 -10.52 1.61
C HIS A 234 20.31 -11.15 1.36
N GLU A 235 19.40 -10.95 2.31
CA GLU A 235 18.03 -11.44 2.27
C GLU A 235 17.07 -10.32 1.91
N TRP A 236 16.14 -10.59 1.01
CA TRP A 236 15.03 -9.70 0.71
C TRP A 236 13.76 -10.48 0.43
N PHE A 237 12.62 -9.80 0.49
CA PHE A 237 11.32 -10.41 0.27
C PHE A 237 10.77 -9.97 -1.08
N MET A 238 10.17 -10.91 -1.80
CA MET A 238 9.37 -10.61 -2.99
C MET A 238 7.94 -11.06 -2.72
N THR A 239 6.99 -10.14 -2.82
CA THR A 239 5.56 -10.44 -2.70
C THR A 239 4.96 -10.55 -4.09
N SER A 240 4.37 -11.70 -4.43
CA SER A 240 3.52 -11.85 -5.61
C SER A 240 2.09 -12.16 -5.18
N THR A 241 1.14 -11.60 -5.91
CA THR A 241 -0.29 -11.85 -5.69
C THR A 241 -0.82 -12.65 -6.87
N HIS A 242 -1.31 -13.86 -6.60
CA HIS A 242 -2.00 -14.67 -7.59
C HIS A 242 -3.51 -14.66 -7.29
N ARG A 243 -4.31 -14.29 -8.29
CA ARG A 243 -5.77 -14.45 -8.20
C ARG A 243 -6.13 -15.86 -8.62
N VAL A 244 -6.86 -16.54 -7.76
CA VAL A 244 -7.50 -17.82 -8.07
C VAL A 244 -8.93 -17.45 -8.47
N TRP A 245 -9.29 -17.69 -9.73
CA TRP A 245 -10.62 -17.38 -10.28
C TRP A 245 -11.54 -18.58 -10.22
#